data_AF-A0A4Q2Z7D7-F1
#
_entry.id   AF-A0A4Q2Z7D7-F1
#
_cell.length_a   1.000
_cell.length_b   1.000
_cell.length_c   1.000
_cell.angle_alpha   90.00
_cell.angle_beta   90.00
_cell.angle_gamma   90.00
#
_symmetry.space_group_name_H-M   'P 1'
#
loop_
_entity.id
_entity.type
_entity.pdbx_description
1 polymer ?
#
loop_
_entity_poly.entity_id
_entity_poly.type
_entity_poly.pdbx_seq_one_letter_code
_entity_poly.pdbx_strand_id
1 'polypeptide(L)' 'MSEPSAVTVTAQTIAKLARGVRLREDPVRGQTVLLAPERALALDEIAVMIVNALDGVRDLDAIAQEFSVKFEAPKEQ' A
#
# COMPACT_ATOMS: atom_id res chain seq x y z
N MET A 1 0.97 -27.81 4.28
CA MET A 1 0.78 -26.50 3.63
C MET A 1 0.30 -25.56 4.72
N SER A 2 1.16 -24.68 5.23
CA SER A 2 0.74 -23.73 6.27
C SER A 2 -0.22 -22.73 5.64
N GLU A 3 -1.44 -22.70 6.13
CA GLU A 3 -2.42 -21.68 5.76
C GLU A 3 -1.83 -20.30 6.10
N PRO A 4 -1.96 -19.29 5.23
CA PRO A 4 -1.52 -17.95 5.57
C PRO A 4 -2.33 -17.51 6.79
N SER A 5 -1.67 -17.32 7.93
CA SER A 5 -2.28 -16.69 9.09
C SER A 5 -2.79 -15.32 8.65
N ALA A 6 -4.11 -15.15 8.63
CA ALA A 6 -4.72 -13.91 8.19
C ALA A 6 -4.24 -12.78 9.10
N VAL A 7 -3.46 -11.87 8.54
CA VAL A 7 -3.04 -10.66 9.26
C VAL A 7 -4.27 -9.79 9.41
N THR A 8 -4.71 -9.56 10.64
CA THR A 8 -5.77 -8.58 10.93
C THR A 8 -5.23 -7.19 10.67
N VAL A 9 -5.77 -6.51 9.66
CA VAL A 9 -5.48 -5.10 9.37
C VAL A 9 -6.57 -4.24 9.98
N THR A 10 -6.17 -3.30 10.83
CA THR A 10 -7.06 -2.32 11.49
C THR A 10 -6.60 -0.90 11.22
N ALA A 11 -7.42 0.10 11.53
CA ALA A 11 -7.06 1.51 11.40
C ALA A 11 -5.76 1.88 12.16
N GLN A 12 -5.49 1.20 13.28
CA GLN A 12 -4.30 1.41 14.12
C GLN A 12 -3.06 0.63 13.64
N THR A 13 -3.16 -0.05 12.49
CA THR A 13 -2.05 -0.83 11.94
C THR A 13 -0.98 0.11 11.39
N ILE A 14 0.27 -0.06 11.82
CA ILE A 14 1.43 0.60 11.22
C ILE A 14 2.03 -0.34 10.18
N ALA A 15 1.80 -0.06 8.90
CA ALA A 15 2.22 -0.91 7.80
C ALA A 15 3.48 -0.36 7.11
N LYS A 16 4.30 -1.28 6.59
CA LYS A 16 5.45 -0.99 5.74
C LYS A 16 5.68 -2.13 4.77
N LEU A 17 6.39 -1.85 3.68
CA LEU A 17 6.79 -2.89 2.74
C LEU A 17 7.73 -3.90 3.41
N ALA A 18 7.45 -5.19 3.18
CA ALA A 18 8.32 -6.27 3.62
C ALA A 18 9.68 -6.19 2.91
N ARG A 19 10.70 -6.82 3.52
CA ARG A 19 12.05 -6.82 2.94
C ARG A 19 12.03 -7.46 1.55
N GLY A 20 12.68 -6.79 0.59
CA GLY A 20 12.73 -7.25 -0.80
C GLY A 20 11.49 -6.90 -1.62
N VAL A 21 10.47 -6.28 -1.00
CA VAL A 21 9.32 -5.73 -1.72
C VAL A 21 9.61 -4.30 -2.14
N ARG A 22 9.38 -3.97 -3.41
CA ARG A 22 9.62 -2.62 -3.96
C ARG A 22 8.67 -2.27 -5.09
N LEU A 23 8.35 -0.98 -5.21
CA LEU A 23 7.66 -0.44 -6.38
C LEU A 23 8.64 -0.31 -7.55
N ARG A 24 8.16 -0.60 -8.75
CA ARG A 24 8.89 -0.38 -9.99
C ARG A 24 7.92 0.06 -11.08
N GLU A 25 8.24 1.13 -11.77
CA GLU A 25 7.52 1.56 -12.97
C GLU A 25 7.86 0.65 -14.14
N ASP A 26 6.83 0.19 -14.85
CA ASP A 26 6.93 -0.54 -16.12
C ASP A 26 6.49 0.40 -17.26
N PRO A 27 7.45 1.04 -17.96
CA PRO A 27 7.13 1.98 -19.03
C PRO A 27 6.59 1.29 -20.29
N VAL A 28 6.83 -0.02 -20.47
CA VAL A 28 6.33 -0.78 -21.63
C VAL A 28 4.82 -1.00 -21.50
N ARG A 29 4.37 -1.22 -20.27
CA ARG A 29 2.97 -1.47 -19.94
C ARG A 29 2.22 -0.27 -19.35
N GLY A 30 2.91 0.85 -19.15
CA GLY A 30 2.34 2.08 -18.59
C GLY A 30 1.73 1.88 -17.20
N GLN A 31 2.29 0.98 -16.39
CA GLN A 31 1.76 0.65 -15.06
C GLN A 31 2.88 0.54 -14.03
N THR A 32 2.54 0.68 -12.76
CA THR A 32 3.49 0.41 -11.66
C THR A 32 3.27 -0.99 -11.13
N VAL A 33 4.36 -1.72 -10.89
CA VAL A 33 4.32 -3.06 -10.33
C VAL A 33 4.95 -3.09 -8.95
N LEU A 34 4.30 -3.77 -8.01
CA LEU A 34 4.85 -4.15 -6.72
C LEU A 34 5.58 -5.49 -6.90
N LEU A 35 6.91 -5.45 -6.83
CA LEU A 35 7.76 -6.62 -6.95
C LEU A 35 8.00 -7.20 -5.56
N ALA A 36 7.56 -8.43 -5.33
CA ALA A 36 7.92 -9.27 -4.20
C ALA A 36 8.90 -10.37 -4.66
N PRO A 37 9.61 -11.03 -3.73
CA PRO A 37 10.61 -12.06 -4.09
C PRO A 37 10.07 -13.16 -5.01
N GLU A 38 8.86 -13.68 -4.75
CA GLU A 38 8.28 -14.75 -5.57
C GLU A 38 7.21 -14.27 -6.57
N ARG A 39 6.81 -12.99 -6.57
CA ARG A 39 5.62 -12.50 -7.28
C ARG A 39 5.71 -11.04 -7.71
N ALA A 40 4.96 -10.65 -8.75
CA ALA A 40 4.75 -9.26 -9.13
C ALA A 40 3.24 -8.96 -9.17
N LEU A 41 2.84 -7.80 -8.65
CA LEU A 41 1.45 -7.34 -8.65
C LEU A 41 1.37 -5.99 -9.38
N ALA A 42 0.47 -5.88 -10.37
CA ALA A 42 0.15 -4.60 -10.99
C ALA A 42 -0.66 -3.74 -10.02
N LEU A 43 -0.28 -2.49 -9.87
CA LEU A 43 -0.98 -1.52 -9.03
C LEU A 43 -1.55 -0.40 -9.91
N ASP A 44 -2.76 0.04 -9.54
CA ASP A 44 -3.31 1.31 -10.01
C ASP A 44 -2.66 2.49 -9.26
N GLU A 45 -2.95 3.70 -9.72
CA GLU A 45 -2.35 4.93 -9.19
C GLU A 45 -2.68 5.18 -7.72
N ILE A 46 -3.88 4.81 -7.26
CA ILE A 46 -4.30 4.97 -5.85
C ILE A 46 -3.50 3.98 -4.99
N ALA A 47 -3.41 2.72 -5.42
CA ALA A 47 -2.62 1.72 -4.71
C ALA A 47 -1.13 2.10 -4.63
N VAL A 48 -0.55 2.64 -5.71
CA VAL A 48 0.83 3.17 -5.70
C VAL A 48 0.99 4.27 -4.66
N MET A 49 0.03 5.19 -4.59
CA MET A 49 0.07 6.29 -3.64
C MET A 49 -0.01 5.82 -2.19
N ILE A 50 -0.91 4.89 -1.90
CA ILE A 50 -1.04 4.28 -0.57
C ILE A 50 0.27 3.59 -0.19
N VAL A 51 0.83 2.75 -1.07
CA VAL A 51 2.09 2.03 -0.81
C VAL A 51 3.25 2.98 -0.56
N ASN A 52 3.33 4.10 -1.28
CA ASN A 52 4.36 5.13 -1.04
C ASN A 52 4.19 5.85 0.31
N ALA A 53 2.97 5.94 0.85
CA ALA A 53 2.70 6.53 2.15
C ALA A 53 3.02 5.59 3.33
N LEU A 54 3.20 4.28 3.08
CA LEU A 54 3.53 3.28 4.11
C LEU A 54 4.98 3.41 4.60
N ASP A 55 5.22 4.41 5.45
CA ASP A 55 6.52 4.72 6.04
C ASP A 55 6.91 3.82 7.24
N GLY A 56 5.97 3.04 7.78
CA GLY A 56 6.20 2.19 8.95
C GLY A 56 6.31 2.95 10.28
N VAL A 57 5.87 4.21 10.32
CA VAL A 57 5.81 5.07 11.50
C VAL A 57 4.38 5.45 11.83
N ARG A 58 3.60 5.88 10.83
CA ARG A 58 2.20 6.28 10.99
C ARG A 58 1.26 5.10 10.79
N ASP A 59 0.14 5.10 11.51
CA ASP A 59 -0.93 4.14 11.31
C ASP A 59 -1.79 4.47 10.08
N LEU A 60 -2.60 3.50 9.65
CA LEU A 60 -3.48 3.66 8.49
C LEU A 60 -4.54 4.75 8.67
N ASP A 61 -5.00 5.02 9.90
CA ASP A 61 -5.99 6.05 10.20
C ASP A 61 -5.43 7.45 9.91
N ALA A 62 -4.18 7.70 10.30
CA ALA A 62 -3.47 8.94 10.03
C ALA A 62 -3.22 9.15 8.53
N ILE A 63 -2.84 8.08 7.80
CA ILE A 63 -2.65 8.13 6.34
C ILE A 63 -3.99 8.41 5.63
N ALA A 64 -5.06 7.72 6.04
CA ALA A 64 -6.40 7.95 5.50
C ALA A 64 -6.90 9.37 5.78
N GLN A 65 -6.63 9.91 6.96
CA GLN A 65 -6.97 11.30 7.30
C GLN A 65 -6.20 12.30 6.41
N GLU A 66 -4.91 12.08 6.18
CA GLU A 66 -4.12 12.92 5.27
C GLU A 66 -4.72 12.89 3.86
N PHE A 67 -5.07 11.70 3.35
CA PHE A 67 -5.61 11.54 2.01
C PHE A 67 -7.02 12.15 1.90
N SER A 68 -7.85 12.03 2.93
CA SER A 68 -9.16 12.70 3.01
C SER A 68 -9.03 14.21 2.82
N VAL A 69 -8.07 14.85 3.51
CA VAL A 69 -7.80 16.29 3.35
C VAL A 69 -7.22 16.59 1.96
N LYS A 70 -6.27 15.78 1.50
CA LYS A 70 -5.56 16.00 0.23
C LYS A 70 -6.46 15.87 -1.00
N PHE A 71 -7.43 14.96 -0.95
CA PHE A 71 -8.34 14.66 -2.06
C PHE A 71 -9.75 15.21 -1.84
N GLU A 72 -9.98 15.98 -0.78
CA GLU A 72 -11.28 16.55 -0.41
C GLU A 72 -12.39 15.48 -0.39
N ALA A 73 -12.05 14.28 0.06
CA ALA A 73 -12.92 13.11 0.05
C ALA A 73 -13.28 12.69 1.49
N PRO A 74 -14.51 12.19 1.76
CA PRO A 74 -14.88 11.69 3.08
C PRO A 74 -14.00 10.48 3.48
N LYS A 75 -13.49 10.48 4.72
CA LYS A 75 -12.69 9.38 5.26
C LYS A 75 -13.49 8.08 5.48
N GLU A 76 -14.79 8.19 5.72
CA GLU A 76 -15.67 7.07 6.10
C GLU A 76 -16.19 6.26 4.90
N GLN A 77 -15.77 6.58 3.67
CA GLN A 77 -16.31 6.02 2.43
C GLN A 77 -15.61 4.72 1.99
#